data_AF-A0A9J5WHY2-F1
#
_entry.id   AF-A0A9J5WHY2-F1
#
_cell.length_a   1.000
_cell.length_b   1.000
_cell.length_c   1.000
_cell.angle_alpha   90.00
_cell.angle_beta   90.00
_cell.angle_gamma   90.00
#
_symmetry.space_group_name_H-M   'P 1'
#
loop_
_entity.id
_entity.type
_entity.pdbx_description
1 polymer ?
#
loop_
_entity_poly.entity_id
_entity_poly.type
_entity_poly.pdbx_seq_one_letter_code
_entity_poly.pdbx_strand_id
1 'polypeptide(L)'
;MVEDIRKLDEMQQKEVEHRANLVYELMIEKAHAAVFGLVSHKEYEQCAKDLYYFIWSSVCLKLLVVDLVELILLSAFPELDGVFNILHQEKKKFGEFKID
;
A
#
# COMPACT_ATOMS: atom_id res chain seq x y z
N MET A 1 32.27 18.38 -1.06
CA MET A 1 32.15 16.91 -1.15
C MET A 1 31.53 16.30 0.11
N VAL A 2 32.18 16.30 1.28
CA VAL A 2 31.54 15.82 2.54
C VAL A 2 30.37 16.71 2.97
N GLU A 3 30.50 18.03 2.85
CA GLU A 3 29.44 18.99 3.18
C GLU A 3 28.23 18.91 2.21
N ASP A 4 28.45 18.55 0.94
CA ASP A 4 27.40 18.35 -0.06
C ASP A 4 26.61 17.06 0.20
N ILE A 5 27.30 15.98 0.60
CA ILE A 5 26.66 14.72 0.99
C ILE A 5 25.79 14.94 2.23
N ARG A 6 26.27 15.72 3.21
CA ARG A 6 25.52 16.04 4.42
C ARG A 6 24.26 16.88 4.14
N LYS A 7 24.36 17.86 3.23
CA LYS A 7 23.19 18.64 2.77
C LYS A 7 22.20 17.80 1.98
N LEU A 8 22.68 16.87 1.16
CA LEU A 8 21.83 15.96 0.41
C LEU A 8 21.05 15.03 1.35
N ASP A 9 21.71 14.49 2.36
CA ASP A 9 21.09 13.63 3.38
C ASP A 9 20.01 14.39 4.17
N GLU A 10 20.31 15.62 4.61
CA GLU A 10 19.35 16.51 5.28
C GLU A 10 18.13 16.85 4.38
N MET A 11 18.34 17.03 3.07
CA MET A 11 17.26 17.25 2.10
C MET A 11 16.40 16.00 1.91
N GLN A 12 17.02 14.81 1.81
CA GLN A 12 16.31 13.54 1.69
C GLN A 12 15.48 13.26 2.94
N GLN A 13 16.00 13.57 4.13
CA GLN A 13 15.28 13.38 5.38
C GLN A 13 14.03 14.27 5.46
N LYS A 14 14.15 15.55 5.07
CA LYS A 14 13.01 16.48 4.99
C LYS A 14 11.97 16.05 3.96
N GLU A 15 12.42 15.54 2.81
CA GLU A 15 11.53 15.04 1.76
C GLU A 15 10.75 13.80 2.23
N VAL A 16 11.40 12.89 2.96
CA VAL A 16 10.75 11.72 3.57
C VAL A 16 9.72 12.15 4.62
N GLU A 17 10.07 13.08 5.49
CA GLU A 17 9.18 13.63 6.51
C GLU A 17 7.99 14.35 5.87
N HIS A 18 8.23 15.14 4.82
CA HIS A 18 7.17 15.83 4.08
C HIS A 18 6.22 14.86 3.37
N ARG A 19 6.75 13.80 2.74
CA ARG A 19 5.93 12.75 2.12
C ARG A 19 5.10 11.97 3.13
N ALA A 20 5.66 11.66 4.29
CA ALA A 20 4.92 11.03 5.38
C ALA A 20 3.76 11.91 5.86
N ASN A 21 4.02 13.20 6.04
CA ASN A 21 3.00 14.16 6.44
C ASN A 21 1.91 14.35 5.38
N LEU A 22 2.28 14.38 4.10
CA LEU A 22 1.33 14.48 2.98
C LEU A 22 0.41 13.25 2.89
N VAL A 23 0.96 12.05 3.08
CA VAL A 23 0.16 10.81 3.11
C VAL A 23 -0.80 10.82 4.29
N TYR A 24 -0.36 11.28 5.47
CA TYR A 24 -1.21 11.43 6.63
C TYR A 24 -2.35 12.43 6.39
N GLU A 25 -2.05 13.60 5.85
CA GLU A 25 -3.05 14.64 5.50
C GLU A 25 -4.08 14.11 4.49
N LEU A 26 -3.62 13.39 3.45
CA LEU A 26 -4.49 12.82 2.42
C LEU A 26 -5.39 11.70 2.95
N MET A 27 -4.88 10.84 3.83
CA MET A 27 -5.62 9.69 4.35
C MET A 27 -6.52 10.02 5.54
N ILE A 28 -6.15 10.98 6.38
CA ILE A 28 -6.89 11.30 7.60
C ILE A 28 -7.74 12.56 7.45
N GLU A 29 -7.18 13.65 6.91
CA GLU A 29 -7.87 14.94 6.88
C GLU A 29 -8.67 15.16 5.58
N LYS A 30 -8.18 14.67 4.43
CA LYS A 30 -8.79 14.90 3.10
C LYS A 30 -9.47 13.68 2.49
N ALA A 31 -9.85 12.71 3.30
CA ALA A 31 -10.62 11.58 2.80
C ALA A 31 -11.93 12.04 2.14
N HIS A 32 -12.23 11.47 0.97
CA HIS A 32 -13.31 11.89 0.09
C HIS A 32 -14.64 12.01 0.87
N ALA A 33 -15.26 13.20 0.87
CA ALA A 33 -16.44 13.54 1.67
C ALA A 33 -17.63 12.55 1.53
N ALA A 34 -17.66 11.80 0.42
CA ALA A 34 -18.63 10.71 0.22
C ALA A 34 -18.51 9.57 1.25
N VAL A 35 -17.31 9.29 1.77
CA VAL A 35 -17.06 8.25 2.77
C VAL A 35 -17.44 8.74 4.18
N PHE A 36 -17.19 10.01 4.50
CA PHE A 36 -17.61 10.65 5.75
C PHE A 36 -19.13 10.77 5.93
N GLY A 37 -19.93 10.66 4.87
CA GLY A 37 -21.39 10.62 4.95
C GLY A 37 -21.98 9.25 5.28
N LEU A 38 -21.19 8.17 5.16
CA LEU A 38 -21.63 6.78 5.29
C LEU A 38 -21.05 6.06 6.52
N VAL A 39 -19.91 6.52 7.03
CA VAL A 39 -19.18 5.91 8.16
C VAL A 39 -18.93 6.96 9.25
N SER A 40 -19.14 6.61 10.51
CA SER A 40 -18.89 7.51 11.64
C SER A 40 -17.42 7.96 11.68
N HIS A 41 -17.17 9.25 11.87
CA HIS A 41 -15.83 9.86 11.85
C HIS A 41 -14.78 9.10 12.69
N LYS A 42 -15.17 8.55 13.84
CA LYS A 42 -14.28 7.77 14.72
C LYS A 42 -13.83 6.43 14.11
N GLU A 43 -14.72 5.74 13.39
CA GLU A 43 -14.41 4.46 12.77
C GLU A 43 -13.53 4.67 11.52
N TYR A 44 -13.79 5.76 10.79
CA TYR A 44 -12.95 6.17 9.67
C TYR A 44 -11.54 6.51 10.12
N GLU A 45 -11.38 7.33 11.16
CA GLU A 45 -10.06 7.75 11.66
C GLU A 45 -9.22 6.55 12.16
N GLN A 46 -9.85 5.60 12.85
CA GLN A 46 -9.21 4.37 13.31
C GLN A 46 -8.77 3.51 12.11
N CYS A 47 -9.67 3.31 11.13
CA CYS A 47 -9.36 2.55 9.91
C CYS A 47 -8.27 3.21 9.06
N ALA A 48 -8.28 4.55 8.95
CA ALA A 48 -7.27 5.29 8.23
C ALA A 48 -5.89 5.18 8.91
N LYS A 49 -5.84 5.21 10.24
CA LYS A 49 -4.60 4.95 11.00
C LYS A 49 -4.10 3.53 10.79
N ASP A 50 -4.99 2.55 10.88
CA ASP A 50 -4.63 1.14 10.66
C ASP A 50 -4.12 0.91 9.23
N LEU A 51 -4.78 1.51 8.24
CA LEU A 51 -4.36 1.49 6.84
C LEU A 51 -3.02 2.20 6.65
N TYR A 52 -2.81 3.35 7.30
CA TYR A 52 -1.54 4.07 7.26
C TYR A 52 -0.39 3.22 7.79
N TYR A 53 -0.57 2.57 8.96
CA TYR A 53 0.43 1.66 9.52
C TYR A 53 0.62 0.40 8.65
N PHE A 54 -0.45 -0.10 8.05
CA PHE A 54 -0.40 -1.23 7.12
C PHE A 54 0.40 -0.87 5.87
N ILE A 55 0.13 0.27 5.23
CA ILE A 55 0.85 0.76 4.05
C ILE A 55 2.30 1.09 4.36
N TRP A 56 2.59 1.59 5.56
CA TRP A 56 3.95 1.79 6.05
C TRP A 56 4.69 0.46 6.25
N SER A 57 3.97 -0.65 6.43
CA SER A 57 4.58 -1.97 6.50
C SER A 57 5.13 -2.37 5.13
N SER A 58 6.37 -2.86 5.12
CA SER A 58 7.06 -3.30 3.90
C SER A 58 6.36 -4.46 3.17
N VAL A 59 5.38 -5.12 3.82
CA VAL A 59 4.63 -6.25 3.27
C VAL A 59 3.53 -5.78 2.33
N CYS A 60 2.84 -4.69 2.67
CA CYS A 60 1.69 -4.19 1.91
C CYS A 60 2.11 -3.56 0.60
N LEU A 61 3.22 -2.82 0.61
CA LEU A 61 3.79 -2.26 -0.60
C LEU A 61 4.19 -3.37 -1.58
N LYS A 62 4.73 -4.49 -1.08
CA LYS A 62 5.10 -5.66 -1.90
C LYS A 62 3.88 -6.33 -2.49
N LEU A 63 2.83 -6.52 -1.70
CA LEU A 63 1.57 -7.09 -2.19
C LEU A 63 0.93 -6.19 -3.25
N LEU A 64 0.87 -4.88 -3.01
CA LEU A 64 0.34 -3.91 -3.96
C LEU A 64 1.11 -3.90 -5.28
N VAL A 65 2.45 -3.97 -5.22
CA VAL A 65 3.28 -4.03 -6.43
C VAL A 65 3.06 -5.33 -7.19
N VAL A 66 2.94 -6.46 -6.50
CA VAL A 66 2.63 -7.76 -7.14
C VAL A 66 1.27 -7.69 -7.84
N ASP A 67 0.24 -7.19 -7.16
CA ASP A 67 -1.11 -7.06 -7.71
C ASP A 67 -1.14 -6.09 -8.90
N LEU A 68 -0.38 -4.99 -8.84
CA LEU A 68 -0.28 -4.03 -9.94
C LEU A 68 0.46 -4.61 -11.16
N VAL A 69 1.53 -5.36 -10.93
CA VAL A 69 2.27 -6.05 -12.01
C VAL A 69 1.39 -7.11 -12.66
N GLU A 70 0.65 -7.89 -11.87
CA GLU A 70 -0.33 -8.85 -12.38
C GLU A 70 -1.39 -8.16 -13.26
N LEU A 71 -1.95 -7.04 -12.79
CA LEU A 71 -2.95 -6.28 -13.55
C LEU A 71 -2.40 -5.75 -14.88
N ILE A 72 -1.18 -5.19 -14.87
CA ILE A 72 -0.51 -4.71 -16.09
C ILE A 72 -0.24 -5.87 -17.04
N LEU A 73 0.18 -7.03 -16.53
CA LEU A 73 0.50 -8.19 -17.33
C LEU A 73 -0.75 -8.80 -17.95
N LEU A 74 -1.86 -8.90 -17.21
CA LEU A 74 -3.16 -9.32 -17.73
C LEU A 74 -3.73 -8.32 -18.76
N SER A 75 -3.52 -7.03 -18.54
CA SER A 75 -3.93 -5.99 -19.50
C SER A 75 -3.11 -6.00 -20.79
N ALA A 76 -1.84 -6.39 -20.73
CA ALA A 76 -0.96 -6.50 -21.90
C ALA A 76 -1.07 -7.85 -22.61
N PHE A 77 -1.31 -8.93 -21.84
CA PHE A 77 -1.36 -10.32 -22.27
C PHE A 77 -2.52 -11.04 -21.57
N PRO A 78 -3.74 -10.97 -22.09
CA PRO A 78 -4.89 -11.66 -21.50
C PRO A 78 -4.73 -13.19 -21.51
N GLU A 79 -3.83 -13.75 -22.33
CA GLU A 79 -3.52 -15.18 -22.37
C GLU A 79 -2.85 -15.69 -21.07
N LEU A 80 -2.27 -14.79 -20.27
CA LEU A 80 -1.64 -15.15 -19.00
C LEU A 80 -2.65 -15.38 -17.85
N ASP A 81 -3.93 -15.05 -18.05
CA ASP A 81 -4.99 -15.25 -17.05
C ASP A 81 -5.03 -16.69 -16.52
N GLY A 82 -4.83 -17.67 -17.40
CA GLY A 82 -4.76 -19.08 -17.00
C GLY A 82 -3.59 -19.41 -16.06
N VAL A 83 -2.43 -18.76 -16.25
CA VAL A 83 -1.24 -18.97 -15.40
C VAL A 83 -1.44 -18.31 -14.03
N PHE A 84 -2.01 -17.09 -14.01
CA PHE A 84 -2.34 -16.41 -12.77
C PHE A 84 -3.43 -17.13 -11.97
N ASN A 85 -4.39 -17.75 -12.62
CA ASN A 85 -5.41 -18.55 -11.94
C ASN A 85 -4.81 -19.78 -11.23
N ILE A 86 -3.83 -20.46 -11.84
CA ILE A 86 -3.09 -21.55 -11.19
C ILE A 86 -2.31 -21.01 -9.98
N LEU A 87 -1.61 -19.89 -10.15
CA LEU A 87 -0.86 -19.23 -9.08
C LEU A 87 -1.77 -18.84 -7.90
N HIS A 88 -2.98 -18.32 -8.17
CA HIS A 88 -3.96 -17.97 -7.15
C HIS A 88 -4.51 -19.19 -6.42
N GLN A 89 -4.73 -20.29 -7.12
CA GLN A 89 -5.12 -21.55 -6.48
C GLN A 89 -4.02 -22.10 -5.58
N GLU A 90 -2.76 -22.00 -5.98
CA GLU A 90 -1.63 -22.38 -5.13
C GLU A 90 -1.50 -21.45 -3.92
N LYS A 91 -1.60 -20.12 -4.12
CA LYS A 91 -1.63 -19.12 -3.03
C LYS A 91 -2.71 -19.43 -2.01
N LYS A 92 -3.89 -19.87 -2.44
CA LYS A 92 -4.99 -20.25 -1.54
C LYS A 92 -4.65 -21.46 -0.67
N LYS A 93 -3.89 -22.43 -1.20
CA LYS A 93 -3.43 -23.60 -0.43
C LYS A 93 -2.42 -23.23 0.66
N PHE A 94 -1.65 -22.16 0.50
CA PHE A 94 -0.72 -21.67 1.53
C PHE A 94 -1.42 -21.04 2.75
N GLY A 95 -2.71 -20.67 2.65
CA GLY A 95 -3.50 -20.12 3.75
C GLY A 95 -4.31 -21.15 4.54
N GLU A 96 -4.46 -22.38 4.02
CA GLU A 96 -5.11 -23.48 4.73
C GLU A 96 -4.10 -24.10 5.71
N PHE A 97 -3.93 -23.44 6.87
CA PHE A 97 -3.37 -24.13 8.03
C PHE A 97 -4.32 -25.27 8.39
N LYS A 98 -3.99 -26.50 7.97
CA LYS A 98 -4.57 -27.71 8.55
C LYS A 98 -4.22 -27.70 10.04
N ILE A 99 -5.20 -27.37 10.85
CA ILE A 99 -5.18 -27.64 12.28
C ILE A 99 -5.49 -29.14 12.39
N ASP A 100 -4.44 -29.96 12.48
CA ASP A 100 -4.52 -31.35 12.93
C ASP A 100 -4.32 -31.37 14.45
#